data_AF-A0A4Y9IJT5-F1
#
_entry.id   AF-A0A4Y9IJT5-F1
#
_cell.length_a   1.000
_cell.length_b   1.000
_cell.length_c   1.000
_cell.angle_alpha   90.00
_cell.angle_beta   90.00
_cell.angle_gamma   90.00
#
_symmetry.space_group_name_H-M   'P 1'
#
loop_
_entity.id
_entity.type
_entity.pdbx_description
1 polymer ?
#
loop_
_entity_poly.entity_id
_entity_poly.type
_entity_poly.pdbx_seq_one_letter_code
_entity_poly.pdbx_strand_id
1 'polypeptide(L)'
;MERIDKVIFGDNQFFGINHMSQEKAQQLSEKFHDIKNIYKVYDLAFKNGIGAVMLNSNDRAKDICEYFRQNKSKYNDIVWYPSIPYPHKYANLVAEKGIFPAINEVIFSNNSAVGALSMIAKGGMAVLGKDPIKMMQMLIDAEVKMFKGLNVKVLFLQNIITDLLLGYGTKDIFEAYCDYVRKKYKLIPGLITQNMPYLKQKLSEWGIEEVVICSSINKIGYLMSPSVEAYVDTIRNNDSSKYQLMAMSTLASGAISAPEAYEFINALNIQSVVFGASSERNIRETVSLIK
;
A
#
# COMPACT_ATOMS: atom_id res chain seq x y z
N MET A 1 14.01 3.19 -14.02
CA MET A 1 13.20 2.38 -13.09
C MET A 1 12.66 1.08 -13.72
N GLU A 2 12.68 -0.02 -12.96
CA GLU A 2 12.05 -1.31 -13.33
C GLU A 2 10.53 -1.19 -13.47
N ARG A 3 9.91 -1.88 -14.45
CA ARG A 3 8.47 -1.81 -14.69
C ARG A 3 7.66 -2.57 -13.63
N ILE A 4 6.56 -1.97 -13.19
CA ILE A 4 5.59 -2.62 -12.30
C ILE A 4 4.61 -3.53 -13.06
N ASP A 5 4.04 -4.49 -12.35
CA ASP A 5 2.99 -5.37 -12.83
C ASP A 5 1.74 -4.56 -13.20
N LYS A 6 1.13 -4.91 -14.32
CA LYS A 6 0.00 -4.18 -14.89
C LYS A 6 -1.28 -4.33 -14.07
N VAL A 7 -1.48 -5.51 -13.48
CA VAL A 7 -2.68 -5.86 -12.71
C VAL A 7 -2.24 -6.44 -11.38
N ILE A 8 -2.70 -5.82 -10.30
CA ILE A 8 -2.36 -6.19 -8.93
C ILE A 8 -3.66 -6.48 -8.18
N PHE A 9 -3.68 -7.58 -7.44
CA PHE A 9 -4.81 -7.93 -6.62
C PHE A 9 -4.70 -7.27 -5.24
N GLY A 10 -5.67 -6.41 -4.91
CA GLY A 10 -5.77 -5.74 -3.63
C GLY A 10 -6.40 -6.62 -2.55
N ASP A 11 -6.29 -6.18 -1.31
CA ASP A 11 -6.59 -6.94 -0.11
C ASP A 11 -7.78 -6.40 0.72
N ASN A 12 -8.29 -5.20 0.41
CA ASN A 12 -9.36 -4.51 1.17
C ASN A 12 -10.57 -5.40 1.49
N GLN A 13 -10.98 -6.27 0.58
CA GLN A 13 -12.10 -7.19 0.78
C GLN A 13 -11.88 -8.17 1.95
N PHE A 14 -10.63 -8.54 2.23
CA PHE A 14 -10.27 -9.49 3.29
C PHE A 14 -10.37 -8.91 4.69
N PHE A 15 -10.47 -7.58 4.78
CA PHE A 15 -10.54 -6.81 6.02
C PHE A 15 -11.90 -6.16 6.24
N GLY A 16 -12.92 -6.57 5.47
CA GLY A 16 -14.26 -6.01 5.58
C GLY A 16 -14.35 -4.54 5.20
N ILE A 17 -13.37 -4.02 4.45
CA ILE A 17 -13.35 -2.60 4.07
C ILE A 17 -14.29 -2.42 2.88
N ASN A 18 -15.46 -1.82 3.14
CA ASN A 18 -16.36 -1.32 2.12
C ASN A 18 -16.86 0.07 2.51
N HIS A 19 -16.45 1.10 1.78
CA HIS A 19 -16.77 2.48 2.10
C HIS A 19 -18.20 2.91 1.76
N MET A 20 -18.95 2.09 1.01
CA MET A 20 -20.31 2.41 0.55
C MET A 20 -21.40 1.61 1.26
N SER A 21 -21.11 0.40 1.76
CA SER A 21 -22.11 -0.48 2.36
C SER A 21 -21.57 -1.20 3.59
N GLN A 22 -22.13 -0.85 4.76
CA GLN A 22 -21.84 -1.51 6.03
C GLN A 22 -22.30 -2.97 6.04
N GLU A 23 -23.44 -3.29 5.42
CA GLU A 23 -23.92 -4.68 5.33
C GLU A 23 -22.94 -5.56 4.53
N LYS A 24 -22.42 -5.05 3.39
CA LYS A 24 -21.38 -5.77 2.63
C LYS A 24 -20.10 -5.88 3.45
N ALA A 25 -19.69 -4.83 4.16
CA ALA A 25 -18.53 -4.88 5.05
C ALA A 25 -18.66 -6.00 6.10
N GLN A 26 -19.84 -6.13 6.72
CA GLN A 26 -20.15 -7.19 7.67
C GLN A 26 -20.09 -8.59 7.04
N GLN A 27 -20.77 -8.80 5.90
CA GLN A 27 -20.75 -10.09 5.20
C GLN A 27 -19.34 -10.52 4.81
N LEU A 28 -18.50 -9.58 4.37
CA LEU A 28 -17.10 -9.84 4.04
C LEU A 28 -16.30 -10.19 5.30
N SER A 29 -16.51 -9.48 6.40
CA SER A 29 -15.87 -9.75 7.69
C SER A 29 -16.18 -11.17 8.19
N GLU A 30 -17.46 -11.57 8.15
CA GLU A 30 -17.90 -12.92 8.53
C GLU A 30 -17.30 -13.99 7.61
N LYS A 31 -17.38 -13.79 6.29
CA LYS A 31 -16.82 -14.73 5.30
C LYS A 31 -15.33 -14.92 5.47
N PHE A 32 -14.58 -13.83 5.65
CA PHE A 32 -13.13 -13.87 5.73
C PHE A 32 -12.61 -14.10 7.13
N HIS A 33 -13.45 -14.19 8.16
CA HIS A 33 -13.05 -14.62 9.50
C HIS A 33 -12.25 -15.95 9.44
N ASP A 34 -12.64 -16.89 8.57
CA ASP A 34 -11.80 -18.03 8.20
C ASP A 34 -10.75 -17.63 7.14
N ILE A 35 -9.48 -17.63 7.54
CA ILE A 35 -8.35 -17.30 6.67
C ILE A 35 -8.24 -18.20 5.43
N LYS A 36 -8.76 -19.44 5.48
CA LYS A 36 -8.79 -20.33 4.31
C LYS A 36 -9.60 -19.75 3.16
N ASN A 37 -10.61 -18.92 3.45
CA ASN A 37 -11.39 -18.24 2.42
C ASN A 37 -10.58 -17.14 1.73
N ILE A 38 -9.61 -16.53 2.42
CA ILE A 38 -8.66 -15.58 1.81
C ILE A 38 -7.77 -16.34 0.80
N TYR A 39 -7.19 -17.47 1.21
CA TYR A 39 -6.33 -18.28 0.33
C TYR A 39 -7.06 -18.75 -0.92
N LYS A 40 -8.33 -19.18 -0.79
CA LYS A 40 -9.16 -19.54 -1.93
C LYS A 40 -9.33 -18.39 -2.92
N VAL A 41 -9.57 -17.17 -2.43
CA VAL A 41 -9.74 -16.01 -3.32
C VAL A 41 -8.42 -15.64 -4.01
N TYR A 42 -7.28 -15.76 -3.34
CA TYR A 42 -5.98 -15.62 -4.00
C TYR A 42 -5.78 -16.68 -5.09
N ASP A 43 -6.08 -17.95 -4.81
CA ASP A 43 -6.01 -19.00 -5.82
C ASP A 43 -6.90 -18.69 -7.05
N LEU A 44 -8.09 -18.12 -6.84
CA LEU A 44 -8.96 -17.65 -7.92
C LEU A 44 -8.33 -16.48 -8.70
N ALA A 45 -7.71 -15.51 -8.02
CA ALA A 45 -7.01 -14.40 -8.66
C ALA A 45 -5.87 -14.90 -9.56
N PHE A 46 -5.04 -15.81 -9.06
CA PHE A 46 -3.90 -16.35 -9.79
C PHE A 46 -4.34 -17.22 -10.97
N LYS A 47 -5.40 -18.03 -10.80
CA LYS A 47 -6.01 -18.80 -11.89
C LYS A 47 -6.50 -17.91 -13.05
N ASN A 48 -6.86 -16.66 -12.76
CA ASN A 48 -7.27 -15.68 -13.77
C ASN A 48 -6.10 -14.81 -14.25
N GLY A 49 -4.85 -15.26 -14.07
CA GLY A 49 -3.65 -14.64 -14.66
C GLY A 49 -3.07 -13.46 -13.89
N ILE A 50 -3.53 -13.20 -12.66
CA ILE A 50 -2.94 -12.14 -11.83
C ILE A 50 -1.68 -12.68 -11.17
N GLY A 51 -0.53 -12.03 -11.37
CA GLY A 51 0.76 -12.44 -10.80
C GLY A 51 1.26 -11.59 -9.63
N ALA A 52 0.50 -10.57 -9.22
CA ALA A 52 0.93 -9.60 -8.22
C ALA A 52 -0.16 -9.30 -7.18
N VAL A 53 0.27 -9.04 -5.94
CA VAL A 53 -0.60 -8.79 -4.79
C VAL A 53 -0.15 -7.54 -4.04
N MET A 54 -1.11 -6.65 -3.74
CA MET A 54 -0.94 -5.58 -2.76
C MET A 54 -1.51 -6.03 -1.42
N LEU A 55 -0.76 -5.84 -0.34
CA LEU A 55 -1.16 -6.27 1.01
C LEU A 55 -0.74 -5.23 2.05
N ASN A 56 -1.71 -4.73 2.81
CA ASN A 56 -1.47 -3.81 3.91
C ASN A 56 -0.89 -4.57 5.12
N SER A 57 -0.01 -3.94 5.90
CA SER A 57 0.70 -4.56 7.03
C SER A 57 -0.13 -4.70 8.33
N ASN A 58 -1.30 -5.33 8.24
CA ASN A 58 -2.16 -5.64 9.39
C ASN A 58 -1.86 -7.00 10.04
N ASP A 59 -2.58 -7.34 11.11
CA ASP A 59 -2.34 -8.55 11.90
C ASP A 59 -2.47 -9.84 11.07
N ARG A 60 -3.44 -9.91 10.16
CA ARG A 60 -3.64 -11.10 9.32
C ARG A 60 -2.65 -11.19 8.17
N ALA A 61 -2.02 -10.07 7.80
CA ALA A 61 -0.99 -10.05 6.77
C ALA A 61 0.19 -10.96 7.14
N LYS A 62 0.50 -11.10 8.44
CA LYS A 62 1.52 -12.03 8.93
C LYS A 62 1.20 -13.48 8.56
N ASP A 63 -0.03 -13.92 8.81
CA ASP A 63 -0.48 -15.28 8.54
C ASP A 63 -0.55 -15.55 7.04
N ILE A 64 -1.02 -14.57 6.25
CA ILE A 64 -1.00 -14.64 4.79
C ILE A 64 0.44 -14.82 4.30
N CYS A 65 1.36 -13.93 4.69
CA CYS A 65 2.76 -14.01 4.29
C CYS A 65 3.42 -15.34 4.71
N GLU A 66 3.10 -15.88 5.89
CA GLU A 66 3.59 -17.19 6.34
C GLU A 66 3.09 -18.33 5.46
N TYR A 67 1.78 -18.35 5.15
CA TYR A 67 1.21 -19.37 4.26
C TYR A 67 1.89 -19.37 2.88
N PHE A 68 2.10 -18.20 2.28
CA PHE A 68 2.77 -18.10 0.99
C PHE A 68 4.25 -18.52 1.05
N ARG A 69 4.96 -18.22 2.16
CA ARG A 69 6.34 -18.71 2.37
C ARG A 69 6.41 -20.23 2.49
N GLN A 70 5.49 -20.84 3.21
CA GLN A 70 5.44 -22.30 3.40
C GLN A 70 5.04 -23.04 2.12
N ASN A 71 4.30 -22.38 1.23
CA ASN A 71 3.82 -22.93 -0.04
C ASN A 71 4.56 -22.36 -1.25
N LYS A 72 5.84 -22.00 -1.09
CA LYS A 72 6.64 -21.34 -2.14
C LYS A 72 6.69 -22.12 -3.46
N SER A 73 6.64 -23.45 -3.45
CA SER A 73 6.61 -24.26 -4.67
C SER A 73 5.36 -24.03 -5.53
N LYS A 74 4.25 -23.61 -4.92
CA LYS A 74 2.99 -23.27 -5.61
C LYS A 74 2.92 -21.80 -6.03
N TYR A 75 3.60 -20.91 -5.31
CA TYR A 75 3.44 -19.44 -5.44
C TYR A 75 4.76 -18.69 -5.69
N ASN A 76 5.77 -19.37 -6.26
CA ASN A 76 7.12 -18.83 -6.46
C ASN A 76 7.16 -17.55 -7.31
N ASP A 77 6.22 -17.41 -8.24
CA ASP A 77 6.21 -16.32 -9.22
C ASP A 77 5.39 -15.10 -8.75
N ILE A 78 4.80 -15.14 -7.55
CA ILE A 78 3.95 -14.05 -7.04
C ILE A 78 4.79 -12.87 -6.57
N VAL A 79 4.50 -11.69 -7.13
CA VAL A 79 5.13 -10.41 -6.78
C VAL A 79 4.32 -9.67 -5.72
N TRP A 80 5.00 -9.08 -4.72
CA TRP A 80 4.37 -8.41 -3.59
C TRP A 80 4.58 -6.89 -3.60
N TYR A 81 3.50 -6.19 -3.29
CA TYR A 81 3.38 -4.74 -3.20
C TYR A 81 2.86 -4.35 -1.81
N PRO A 82 3.64 -4.55 -0.73
CA PRO A 82 3.26 -4.20 0.62
C PRO A 82 3.04 -2.69 0.79
N SER A 83 2.11 -2.33 1.68
CA SER A 83 1.83 -0.94 2.07
C SER A 83 1.85 -0.78 3.59
N ILE A 84 2.63 0.20 4.04
CA ILE A 84 2.98 0.42 5.45
C ILE A 84 2.80 1.90 5.84
N PRO A 85 2.59 2.21 7.13
CA PRO A 85 2.03 1.33 8.16
C PRO A 85 0.50 1.20 7.99
N TYR A 86 -0.10 0.06 8.32
CA TYR A 86 -1.57 -0.03 8.33
C TYR A 86 -2.17 0.88 9.43
N PRO A 87 -2.97 1.91 9.11
CA PRO A 87 -3.31 2.97 10.07
C PRO A 87 -4.11 2.48 11.28
N HIS A 88 -5.03 1.52 11.09
CA HIS A 88 -5.86 0.99 12.17
C HIS A 88 -5.05 0.29 13.27
N LYS A 89 -3.86 -0.23 12.93
CA LYS A 89 -2.93 -0.84 13.89
C LYS A 89 -2.41 0.17 14.91
N TYR A 90 -2.25 1.43 14.48
CA TYR A 90 -1.69 2.50 15.30
C TYR A 90 -2.76 3.44 15.86
N ALA A 91 -3.93 3.53 15.23
CA ALA A 91 -5.00 4.45 15.64
C ALA A 91 -5.38 4.29 17.12
N ASN A 92 -5.58 3.05 17.59
CA ASN A 92 -5.93 2.77 18.98
C ASN A 92 -4.77 3.11 19.92
N LEU A 93 -3.54 2.70 19.58
CA LEU A 93 -2.34 2.98 20.37
C LEU A 93 -2.05 4.49 20.49
N VAL A 94 -2.25 5.24 19.40
CA VAL A 94 -2.07 6.70 19.36
C VAL A 94 -3.17 7.40 20.15
N ALA A 95 -4.42 6.94 20.05
CA ALA A 95 -5.53 7.49 20.81
C ALA A 95 -5.37 7.26 22.33
N GLU A 96 -4.87 6.08 22.73
CA GLU A 96 -4.71 5.72 24.14
C GLU A 96 -3.44 6.29 24.78
N LYS A 97 -2.32 6.28 24.06
CA LYS A 97 -0.98 6.53 24.64
C LYS A 97 -0.25 7.71 24.01
N GLY A 98 -0.77 8.32 22.95
CA GLY A 98 -0.08 9.31 22.14
C GLY A 98 0.93 8.69 21.16
N ILE A 99 1.37 9.47 20.17
CA ILE A 99 2.21 9.01 19.04
C ILE A 99 3.55 8.41 19.52
N PHE A 100 4.23 9.07 20.46
CA PHE A 100 5.56 8.65 20.90
C PHE A 100 5.56 7.33 21.71
N PRO A 101 4.68 7.13 22.71
CA PRO A 101 4.59 5.85 23.41
C PRO A 101 4.13 4.70 22.51
N ALA A 102 3.20 4.95 21.58
CA ALA A 102 2.73 3.95 20.60
C ALA A 102 3.87 3.44 19.70
N ILE A 103 4.71 4.36 19.21
CA ILE A 103 5.86 4.01 18.37
C ILE A 103 6.90 3.19 19.14
N ASN A 104 7.19 3.58 20.38
CA ASN A 104 8.10 2.80 21.23
C ASN A 104 7.57 1.37 21.43
N GLU A 105 6.30 1.20 21.75
CA GLU A 105 5.70 -0.13 21.96
C GLU A 105 5.81 -1.04 20.73
N VAL A 106 5.57 -0.52 19.52
CA VAL A 106 5.70 -1.32 18.28
C VAL A 106 7.15 -1.70 17.98
N ILE A 107 8.11 -0.80 18.26
CA ILE A 107 9.54 -1.07 18.10
C ILE A 107 10.02 -2.13 19.11
N PHE A 108 9.55 -2.07 20.37
CA PHE A 108 10.07 -2.89 21.46
C PHE A 108 9.34 -4.22 21.66
N SER A 109 8.05 -4.32 21.31
CA SER A 109 7.29 -5.58 21.40
C SER A 109 7.80 -6.67 20.44
N ASN A 110 8.44 -6.27 19.34
CA ASN A 110 9.01 -7.17 18.33
C ASN A 110 10.44 -7.65 18.63
N ASN A 111 11.04 -7.21 19.74
CA ASN A 111 12.37 -7.62 20.17
C ASN A 111 12.27 -8.47 21.44
N SER A 112 12.90 -9.64 21.43
CA SER A 112 13.10 -10.47 22.63
C SER A 112 13.60 -9.61 23.80
N ALA A 113 13.10 -9.85 25.01
CA ALA A 113 13.34 -9.04 26.22
C ALA A 113 14.81 -8.62 26.46
N VAL A 114 15.78 -9.41 25.99
CA VAL A 114 17.23 -9.14 26.05
C VAL A 114 17.66 -7.95 25.16
N GLY A 115 17.04 -7.77 24.00
CA GLY A 115 17.35 -6.69 23.04
C GLY A 115 16.80 -5.33 23.47
N ALA A 116 15.57 -5.31 24.01
CA ALA A 116 14.95 -4.10 24.54
C ALA A 116 15.74 -3.54 25.74
N LEU A 117 16.21 -4.42 26.64
CA LEU A 117 17.00 -4.03 27.81
C LEU A 117 18.35 -3.41 27.43
N SER A 118 19.02 -3.95 26.40
CA SER A 118 20.31 -3.44 25.91
C SER A 118 20.22 -2.04 25.25
N MET A 119 19.08 -1.69 24.66
CA MET A 119 18.82 -0.38 24.06
C MET A 119 18.48 0.69 25.10
N ILE A 120 17.75 0.30 26.16
CA ILE A 120 17.43 1.17 27.29
C ILE A 120 18.70 1.51 28.09
N ALA A 121 19.55 0.52 28.37
CA ALA A 121 20.79 0.70 29.13
C ALA A 121 21.83 1.61 28.45
N LYS A 122 21.74 1.82 27.13
CA LYS A 122 22.68 2.66 26.35
C LYS A 122 22.19 4.10 26.12
N GLY A 123 21.10 4.54 26.74
CA GLY A 123 20.61 5.92 26.60
C GLY A 123 19.87 6.22 25.29
N GLY A 124 19.42 5.20 24.54
CA GLY A 124 18.79 5.36 23.23
C GLY A 124 17.43 6.09 23.23
N MET A 125 16.72 6.10 24.37
CA MET A 125 15.37 6.69 24.48
C MET A 125 15.35 8.22 24.31
N ALA A 126 16.39 8.93 24.77
CA ALA A 126 16.46 10.40 24.68
C ALA A 126 16.81 10.91 23.26
N VAL A 127 17.43 10.04 22.44
CA VAL A 127 17.83 10.36 21.06
C VAL A 127 16.68 10.08 20.08
N LEU A 128 15.85 9.08 20.35
CA LEU A 128 14.70 8.70 19.51
C LEU A 128 13.67 9.82 19.36
N GLY A 129 13.36 10.56 20.43
CA GLY A 129 12.41 11.68 20.36
C GLY A 129 12.90 12.89 19.54
N LYS A 130 14.17 12.93 19.14
CA LYS A 130 14.80 14.08 18.46
C LYS A 130 15.14 13.85 16.99
N ASP A 131 14.99 12.64 16.48
CA ASP A 131 15.32 12.29 15.08
C ASP A 131 14.14 11.58 14.40
N PRO A 132 13.25 12.34 13.72
CA PRO A 132 12.07 11.78 13.06
C PRO A 132 12.44 10.85 11.89
N ILE A 133 13.59 11.07 11.24
CA ILE A 133 14.05 10.22 10.14
C ILE A 133 14.43 8.85 10.67
N LYS A 134 15.22 8.79 11.74
CA LYS A 134 15.62 7.53 12.36
C LYS A 134 14.41 6.76 12.92
N MET A 135 13.44 7.47 13.49
CA MET A 135 12.19 6.88 13.94
C MET A 135 11.41 6.26 12.78
N MET A 136 11.26 6.98 11.66
CA MET A 136 10.63 6.46 10.45
C MET A 136 11.34 5.20 9.95
N GLN A 137 12.68 5.21 9.88
CA GLN A 137 13.48 4.06 9.44
C GLN A 137 13.23 2.80 10.31
N MET A 138 13.12 2.98 11.63
CA MET A 138 12.84 1.87 12.55
C MET A 138 11.42 1.32 12.41
N LEU A 139 10.44 2.19 12.17
CA LEU A 139 9.05 1.77 11.89
C LEU A 139 8.97 0.99 10.58
N ILE A 140 9.66 1.46 9.54
CA ILE A 140 9.78 0.73 8.27
C ILE A 140 10.39 -0.66 8.52
N ASP A 141 11.47 -0.75 9.29
CA ASP A 141 12.10 -2.03 9.61
C ASP A 141 11.16 -3.01 10.32
N ALA A 142 10.36 -2.51 11.26
CA ALA A 142 9.40 -3.33 11.98
C ALA A 142 8.29 -3.87 11.06
N GLU A 143 7.78 -3.03 10.16
CA GLU A 143 6.70 -3.40 9.24
C GLU A 143 7.17 -4.31 8.09
N VAL A 144 8.34 -4.03 7.50
CA VAL A 144 8.87 -4.81 6.36
C VAL A 144 9.25 -6.24 6.77
N LYS A 145 9.58 -6.47 8.05
CA LYS A 145 10.01 -7.77 8.57
C LYS A 145 9.04 -8.91 8.24
N MET A 146 7.73 -8.66 8.21
CA MET A 146 6.73 -9.70 7.90
C MET A 146 6.76 -10.17 6.45
N PHE A 147 7.24 -9.33 5.53
CA PHE A 147 7.35 -9.64 4.09
C PHE A 147 8.70 -10.25 3.72
N LYS A 148 9.62 -10.42 4.69
CA LYS A 148 10.94 -10.99 4.44
C LYS A 148 10.82 -12.40 3.86
N GLY A 149 11.51 -12.65 2.75
CA GLY A 149 11.50 -13.95 2.06
C GLY A 149 10.43 -14.09 0.98
N LEU A 150 9.59 -13.06 0.80
CA LEU A 150 8.69 -12.91 -0.35
C LEU A 150 9.37 -12.09 -1.46
N ASN A 151 8.90 -12.25 -2.69
CA ASN A 151 9.35 -11.47 -3.85
C ASN A 151 8.70 -10.07 -3.83
N VAL A 152 9.24 -9.17 -3.02
CA VAL A 152 8.74 -7.79 -2.91
C VAL A 152 9.35 -6.93 -4.01
N LYS A 153 8.52 -6.13 -4.71
CA LYS A 153 8.99 -5.22 -5.76
C LYS A 153 8.88 -3.74 -5.35
N VAL A 154 7.73 -3.36 -4.79
CA VAL A 154 7.47 -1.98 -4.35
C VAL A 154 7.07 -1.97 -2.89
N LEU A 155 7.63 -1.06 -2.09
CA LEU A 155 7.16 -0.80 -0.73
C LEU A 155 6.42 0.53 -0.71
N PHE A 156 5.14 0.51 -0.36
CA PHE A 156 4.29 1.69 -0.32
C PHE A 156 4.23 2.34 1.06
N LEU A 157 4.30 3.67 1.09
CA LEU A 157 3.85 4.47 2.24
C LEU A 157 2.36 4.78 2.09
N GLN A 158 1.58 4.52 3.14
CA GLN A 158 0.12 4.68 3.15
C GLN A 158 -0.31 6.14 3.04
N ASN A 159 -1.48 6.36 2.43
CA ASN A 159 -2.02 7.70 2.15
C ASN A 159 -2.15 8.58 3.40
N ILE A 160 -2.57 8.03 4.54
CA ILE A 160 -2.69 8.83 5.77
C ILE A 160 -1.36 9.47 6.19
N ILE A 161 -0.23 8.79 5.93
CA ILE A 161 1.10 9.30 6.27
C ILE A 161 1.62 10.18 5.13
N THR A 162 1.53 9.70 3.89
CA THR A 162 1.94 10.44 2.70
C THR A 162 1.28 11.81 2.63
N ASP A 163 -0.05 11.87 2.76
CA ASP A 163 -0.81 13.10 2.60
C ASP A 163 -0.60 14.06 3.79
N LEU A 164 -0.39 13.54 5.00
CA LEU A 164 0.00 14.33 6.17
C LEU A 164 1.36 15.01 5.96
N LEU A 165 2.38 14.23 5.57
CA LEU A 165 3.73 14.73 5.31
C LEU A 165 3.74 15.71 4.13
N LEU A 166 2.92 15.45 3.11
CA LEU A 166 2.73 16.33 1.97
C LEU A 166 2.12 17.67 2.39
N GLY A 167 1.15 17.65 3.31
CA GLY A 167 0.55 18.86 3.90
C GLY A 167 1.55 19.72 4.67
N TYR A 168 2.52 19.10 5.36
CA TYR A 168 3.62 19.82 6.03
C TYR A 168 4.77 20.23 5.08
N GLY A 169 4.79 19.75 3.84
CA GLY A 169 5.84 20.07 2.88
C GLY A 169 7.22 19.52 3.26
N THR A 170 7.29 18.41 4.00
CA THR A 170 8.53 17.87 4.56
C THR A 170 9.35 17.09 3.53
N LYS A 171 10.04 17.81 2.63
CA LYS A 171 10.93 17.21 1.60
C LYS A 171 11.86 16.14 2.18
N ASP A 172 12.57 16.47 3.26
CA ASP A 172 13.63 15.63 3.83
C ASP A 172 13.12 14.24 4.25
N ILE A 173 11.86 14.13 4.69
CA ILE A 173 11.25 12.85 5.09
C ILE A 173 10.94 12.00 3.86
N PHE A 174 10.42 12.60 2.77
CA PHE A 174 10.19 11.90 1.51
C PHE A 174 11.49 11.40 0.89
N GLU A 175 12.52 12.25 0.87
CA GLU A 175 13.84 11.90 0.37
C GLU A 175 14.45 10.77 1.19
N ALA A 176 14.43 10.89 2.53
CA ALA A 176 14.93 9.85 3.42
C ALA A 176 14.18 8.53 3.28
N TYR A 177 12.85 8.56 3.10
CA TYR A 177 12.05 7.36 2.85
C TYR A 177 12.50 6.66 1.56
N CYS A 178 12.50 7.40 0.44
CA CYS A 178 12.82 6.85 -0.87
C CYS A 178 14.24 6.27 -0.89
N ASP A 179 15.19 7.01 -0.33
CA ASP A 179 16.58 6.58 -0.22
C ASP A 179 16.74 5.35 0.65
N TYR A 180 16.07 5.29 1.80
CA TYR A 180 16.16 4.17 2.72
C TYR A 180 15.64 2.89 2.08
N VAL A 181 14.48 2.96 1.41
CA VAL A 181 13.87 1.82 0.70
C VAL A 181 14.79 1.31 -0.42
N ARG A 182 15.33 2.22 -1.25
CA ARG A 182 16.26 1.84 -2.32
C ARG A 182 17.57 1.27 -1.80
N LYS A 183 18.19 1.91 -0.81
CA LYS A 183 19.54 1.55 -0.35
C LYS A 183 19.53 0.28 0.50
N LYS A 184 18.61 0.17 1.47
CA LYS A 184 18.55 -0.94 2.43
C LYS A 184 17.81 -2.15 1.88
N TYR A 185 16.63 -1.94 1.30
CA TYR A 185 15.76 -3.05 0.88
C TYR A 185 15.91 -3.41 -0.60
N LYS A 186 16.56 -2.56 -1.41
CA LYS A 186 16.69 -2.73 -2.86
C LYS A 186 15.32 -2.82 -3.55
N LEU A 187 14.34 -2.09 -3.02
CA LEU A 187 12.98 -2.03 -3.54
C LEU A 187 12.71 -0.68 -4.19
N ILE A 188 11.68 -0.61 -5.03
CA ILE A 188 11.17 0.66 -5.55
C ILE A 188 10.31 1.31 -4.44
N PRO A 189 10.54 2.60 -4.09
CA PRO A 189 9.67 3.30 -3.17
C PRO A 189 8.33 3.61 -3.85
N GLY A 190 7.26 3.28 -3.14
CA GLY A 190 5.90 3.61 -3.50
C GLY A 190 5.28 4.61 -2.53
N LEU A 191 4.40 5.46 -3.02
CA LEU A 191 3.61 6.41 -2.23
C LEU A 191 2.14 6.28 -2.61
N ILE A 192 1.28 6.01 -1.62
CA ILE A 192 -0.17 6.06 -1.79
C ILE A 192 -0.63 7.46 -1.42
N THR A 193 -1.54 8.08 -2.18
CA THR A 193 -2.04 9.44 -1.93
C THR A 193 -3.49 9.60 -2.40
N GLN A 194 -4.21 10.59 -1.87
CA GLN A 194 -5.47 11.09 -2.45
C GLN A 194 -5.31 12.45 -3.16
N ASN A 195 -4.08 12.95 -3.26
CA ASN A 195 -3.74 14.23 -3.89
C ASN A 195 -2.55 14.05 -4.87
N MET A 196 -2.70 13.10 -5.81
CA MET A 196 -1.66 12.76 -6.79
C MET A 196 -1.14 13.96 -7.60
N PRO A 197 -1.96 14.91 -8.08
CA PRO A 197 -1.45 16.10 -8.78
C PRO A 197 -0.44 16.89 -7.94
N TYR A 198 -0.79 17.17 -6.68
CA TYR A 198 0.09 17.94 -5.80
C TYR A 198 1.33 17.14 -5.37
N LEU A 199 1.18 15.85 -5.07
CA LEU A 199 2.31 14.99 -4.74
C LEU A 199 3.30 14.92 -5.89
N LYS A 200 2.83 14.63 -7.12
CA LYS A 200 3.70 14.52 -8.30
C LYS A 200 4.42 15.84 -8.58
N GLN A 201 3.72 16.97 -8.45
CA GLN A 201 4.34 18.29 -8.57
C GLN A 201 5.50 18.44 -7.56
N LYS A 202 5.24 18.16 -6.27
CA LYS A 202 6.24 18.30 -5.22
C LYS A 202 7.44 17.37 -5.38
N LEU A 203 7.22 16.10 -5.73
CA LEU A 203 8.30 15.17 -6.02
C LEU A 203 9.19 15.67 -7.17
N SER A 204 8.57 16.22 -8.22
CA SER A 204 9.31 16.80 -9.34
C SER A 204 10.10 18.05 -8.93
N GLU A 205 9.53 18.95 -8.13
CA GLU A 205 10.21 20.13 -7.59
C GLU A 205 11.40 19.74 -6.68
N TRP A 206 11.26 18.65 -5.94
CA TRP A 206 12.26 18.15 -5.02
C TRP A 206 13.33 17.26 -5.67
N GLY A 207 13.14 16.87 -6.94
CA GLY A 207 14.03 15.96 -7.65
C GLY A 207 13.94 14.50 -7.17
N ILE A 208 12.83 14.12 -6.54
CA ILE A 208 12.60 12.75 -6.05
C ILE A 208 11.93 11.94 -7.16
N GLU A 209 12.74 11.29 -8.00
CA GLU A 209 12.28 10.48 -9.14
C GLU A 209 12.33 8.98 -8.82
N GLU A 210 11.94 8.11 -9.76
CA GLU A 210 11.89 6.64 -9.63
C GLU A 210 11.00 6.17 -8.47
N VAL A 211 9.77 6.69 -8.45
CA VAL A 211 8.74 6.41 -7.44
C VAL A 211 7.50 5.83 -8.12
N VAL A 212 6.82 4.90 -7.46
CA VAL A 212 5.49 4.44 -7.86
C VAL A 212 4.44 5.22 -7.09
N ILE A 213 3.53 5.90 -7.78
CA ILE A 213 2.45 6.66 -7.14
C ILE A 213 1.16 5.88 -7.31
N CYS A 214 0.57 5.44 -6.20
CA CYS A 214 -0.74 4.81 -6.18
C CYS A 214 -1.79 5.82 -5.69
N SER A 215 -2.88 5.99 -6.43
CA SER A 215 -3.93 6.94 -6.05
C SER A 215 -5.29 6.43 -6.47
N SER A 216 -6.33 6.90 -5.76
CA SER A 216 -7.69 6.76 -6.28
C SER A 216 -7.77 7.46 -7.63
N ILE A 217 -8.19 6.74 -8.66
CA ILE A 217 -8.42 7.27 -10.01
C ILE A 217 -9.70 6.62 -10.52
N ASN A 218 -10.73 7.42 -10.76
CA ASN A 218 -12.04 6.95 -11.23
C ASN A 218 -12.78 8.09 -11.94
N LYS A 219 -13.82 7.71 -12.68
CA LYS A 219 -14.57 8.63 -13.57
C LYS A 219 -15.30 9.74 -12.81
N ILE A 220 -15.69 9.52 -11.55
CA ILE A 220 -16.57 10.44 -10.79
C ILE A 220 -15.85 11.27 -9.73
N GLY A 221 -14.52 11.16 -9.60
CA GLY A 221 -13.76 11.96 -8.63
C GLY A 221 -13.80 11.45 -7.19
N TYR A 222 -14.20 10.20 -6.97
CA TYR A 222 -14.26 9.63 -5.62
C TYR A 222 -12.84 9.52 -5.02
N LEU A 223 -12.61 10.20 -3.89
CA LEU A 223 -11.31 10.30 -3.21
C LEU A 223 -10.19 10.87 -4.09
N MET A 224 -10.53 11.84 -4.95
CA MET A 224 -9.58 12.50 -5.85
C MET A 224 -9.54 14.01 -5.58
N SER A 225 -8.44 14.51 -5.01
CA SER A 225 -8.22 15.94 -4.77
C SER A 225 -7.16 16.54 -5.73
N PRO A 226 -7.41 17.69 -6.37
CA PRO A 226 -8.59 18.55 -6.22
C PRO A 226 -9.76 18.20 -7.14
N SER A 227 -9.52 17.59 -8.31
CA SER A 227 -10.57 17.26 -9.28
C SER A 227 -10.15 16.16 -10.27
N VAL A 228 -11.10 15.60 -11.02
CA VAL A 228 -10.82 14.59 -12.06
C VAL A 228 -9.94 15.17 -13.16
N GLU A 229 -10.21 16.41 -13.58
CA GLU A 229 -9.49 17.11 -14.64
C GLU A 229 -8.01 17.26 -14.28
N ALA A 230 -7.71 17.70 -13.05
CA ALA A 230 -6.34 17.84 -12.57
C ALA A 230 -5.57 16.51 -12.58
N TYR A 231 -6.25 15.41 -12.25
CA TYR A 231 -5.68 14.07 -12.36
C TYR A 231 -5.40 13.67 -13.80
N VAL A 232 -6.38 13.83 -14.70
CA VAL A 232 -6.26 13.49 -16.12
C VAL A 232 -5.11 14.28 -16.77
N ASP A 233 -5.01 15.58 -16.48
CA ASP A 233 -3.92 16.42 -16.99
C ASP A 233 -2.57 16.01 -16.41
N THR A 234 -2.50 15.67 -15.12
CA THR A 234 -1.27 15.17 -14.51
C THR A 234 -0.82 13.85 -15.13
N ILE A 235 -1.75 12.91 -15.36
CA ILE A 235 -1.48 11.61 -15.97
C ILE A 235 -1.02 11.78 -17.43
N ARG A 236 -1.69 12.65 -18.19
CA ARG A 236 -1.33 12.93 -19.60
C ARG A 236 0.10 13.44 -19.73
N ASN A 237 0.52 14.31 -18.81
CA ASN A 237 1.85 14.93 -18.81
C ASN A 237 2.88 14.16 -17.97
N ASN A 238 2.57 12.93 -17.57
CA ASN A 238 3.45 12.12 -16.74
C ASN A 238 4.55 11.43 -17.57
N ASP A 239 5.78 11.51 -17.08
CA ASP A 239 6.89 10.70 -17.59
C ASP A 239 6.95 9.37 -16.80
N SER A 240 6.47 8.31 -17.43
CA SER A 240 6.43 6.96 -16.84
C SER A 240 7.81 6.37 -16.51
N SER A 241 8.89 6.92 -17.08
CA SER A 241 10.26 6.50 -16.74
C SER A 241 10.69 6.97 -15.35
N LYS A 242 10.11 8.09 -14.89
CA LYS A 242 10.35 8.71 -13.57
C LYS A 242 9.30 8.34 -12.56
N TYR A 243 8.03 8.32 -12.95
CA TYR A 243 6.91 8.04 -12.06
C TYR A 243 5.95 7.03 -12.70
N GLN A 244 5.86 5.84 -12.14
CA GLN A 244 4.85 4.87 -12.58
C GLN A 244 3.57 5.08 -11.78
N LEU A 245 2.46 5.26 -12.48
CA LEU A 245 1.16 5.52 -11.86
C LEU A 245 0.35 4.23 -11.72
N MET A 246 -0.23 4.05 -10.54
CA MET A 246 -1.11 2.93 -10.21
C MET A 246 -2.49 3.44 -9.79
N ALA A 247 -3.53 3.00 -10.48
CA ALA A 247 -4.90 3.33 -10.14
C ALA A 247 -5.45 2.36 -9.10
N MET A 248 -6.00 2.89 -8.02
CA MET A 248 -6.88 2.19 -7.10
C MET A 248 -8.28 2.81 -7.11
N SER A 249 -9.24 2.17 -6.44
CA SER A 249 -10.61 2.69 -6.32
C SER A 249 -11.29 2.99 -7.67
N THR A 250 -10.96 2.23 -8.73
CA THR A 250 -11.43 2.46 -10.11
C THR A 250 -12.95 2.43 -10.23
N LEU A 251 -13.62 1.60 -9.42
CA LEU A 251 -15.08 1.46 -9.37
C LEU A 251 -15.76 2.49 -8.44
N ALA A 252 -15.02 3.42 -7.83
CA ALA A 252 -15.52 4.36 -6.82
C ALA A 252 -16.34 3.66 -5.73
N SER A 253 -15.77 2.62 -5.12
CA SER A 253 -16.44 1.76 -4.12
C SER A 253 -17.75 1.10 -4.60
N GLY A 254 -17.89 0.90 -5.91
CA GLY A 254 -19.04 0.27 -6.54
C GLY A 254 -20.10 1.25 -7.06
N ALA A 255 -19.82 2.56 -7.03
CA ALA A 255 -20.70 3.58 -7.61
C ALA A 255 -20.67 3.60 -9.16
N ILE A 256 -19.65 3.01 -9.77
CA ILE A 256 -19.50 2.91 -11.24
C ILE A 256 -19.48 1.43 -11.62
N SER A 257 -20.11 1.09 -12.75
CA SER A 257 -20.05 -0.26 -13.32
C SER A 257 -18.62 -0.59 -13.80
N ALA A 258 -18.24 -1.87 -13.80
CA ALA A 258 -16.90 -2.27 -14.24
C ALA A 258 -16.59 -1.87 -15.69
N PRO A 259 -17.48 -2.08 -16.68
CA PRO A 259 -17.23 -1.65 -18.05
C PRO A 259 -16.97 -0.14 -18.18
N GLU A 260 -17.79 0.68 -17.53
CA GLU A 260 -17.66 2.14 -17.57
C GLU A 260 -16.37 2.62 -16.87
N ALA A 261 -16.03 2.02 -15.74
CA ALA A 261 -14.81 2.36 -15.01
C ALA A 261 -13.56 2.05 -15.84
N TYR A 262 -13.50 0.87 -16.45
CA TYR A 262 -12.33 0.47 -17.24
C TYR A 262 -12.28 1.11 -18.62
N GLU A 263 -13.40 1.51 -19.21
CA GLU A 263 -13.40 2.41 -20.37
C GLU A 263 -12.66 3.71 -20.06
N PHE A 264 -12.96 4.34 -18.91
CA PHE A 264 -12.26 5.55 -18.46
C PHE A 264 -10.78 5.29 -18.16
N ILE A 265 -10.46 4.25 -17.38
CA ILE A 265 -9.08 3.97 -16.96
C ILE A 265 -8.18 3.60 -18.14
N ASN A 266 -8.68 2.80 -19.09
CA ASN A 266 -7.91 2.38 -20.27
C ASN A 266 -7.63 3.55 -21.24
N ALA A 267 -8.36 4.66 -21.14
CA ALA A 267 -8.09 5.87 -21.93
C ALA A 267 -6.95 6.72 -21.35
N LEU A 268 -6.45 6.39 -20.15
CA LEU A 268 -5.41 7.12 -19.44
C LEU A 268 -4.05 6.42 -19.54
N ASN A 269 -2.97 7.20 -19.53
CA ASN A 269 -1.60 6.67 -19.54
C ASN A 269 -1.16 6.18 -18.14
N ILE A 270 -1.83 5.15 -17.64
CA ILE A 270 -1.60 4.55 -16.32
C ILE A 270 -0.84 3.22 -16.51
N GLN A 271 0.14 2.94 -15.65
CA GLN A 271 1.01 1.77 -15.81
C GLN A 271 0.48 0.53 -15.08
N SER A 272 -0.37 0.72 -14.07
CA SER A 272 -0.89 -0.37 -13.25
C SER A 272 -2.27 -0.09 -12.68
N VAL A 273 -3.04 -1.14 -12.44
CA VAL A 273 -4.29 -1.08 -11.68
C VAL A 273 -4.23 -2.06 -10.52
N VAL A 274 -4.65 -1.60 -9.35
CA VAL A 274 -4.96 -2.45 -8.20
C VAL A 274 -6.48 -2.48 -7.95
N PHE A 275 -7.04 -3.69 -7.87
CA PHE A 275 -8.45 -3.89 -7.56
C PHE A 275 -8.66 -5.07 -6.63
N GLY A 276 -9.74 -5.02 -5.84
CA GLY A 276 -10.17 -6.12 -4.97
C GLY A 276 -11.47 -6.74 -5.47
N ALA A 277 -11.63 -8.05 -5.28
CA ALA A 277 -12.87 -8.76 -5.58
C ALA A 277 -13.00 -10.02 -4.69
N SER A 278 -14.22 -10.49 -4.46
CA SER A 278 -14.49 -11.63 -3.57
C SER A 278 -15.05 -12.88 -4.27
N SER A 279 -15.23 -12.83 -5.59
CA SER A 279 -15.78 -13.92 -6.42
C SER A 279 -15.00 -14.06 -7.72
N GLU A 280 -14.88 -15.29 -8.23
CA GLU A 280 -14.18 -15.58 -9.50
C GLU A 280 -14.79 -14.83 -10.67
N ARG A 281 -16.13 -14.70 -10.70
CA ARG A 281 -16.85 -13.96 -11.76
C ARG A 281 -16.35 -12.52 -11.85
N ASN A 282 -16.29 -11.81 -10.72
CA ASN A 282 -15.90 -10.40 -10.70
C ASN A 282 -14.41 -10.21 -10.99
N ILE A 283 -13.56 -11.14 -10.53
CA ILE A 283 -12.13 -11.17 -10.87
C ILE A 283 -11.96 -11.30 -12.38
N ARG A 284 -12.57 -12.33 -12.98
CA ARG A 284 -12.45 -12.62 -14.42
C ARG A 284 -12.98 -11.47 -15.28
N GLU A 285 -14.14 -10.94 -14.94
CA GLU A 285 -14.73 -9.78 -15.61
C GLU A 285 -13.77 -8.58 -15.56
N THR A 286 -13.28 -8.24 -14.38
CA THR A 286 -12.36 -7.11 -14.21
C THR A 286 -11.08 -7.29 -15.02
N VAL A 287 -10.43 -8.46 -14.93
CA VAL A 287 -9.21 -8.75 -15.70
C VAL A 287 -9.47 -8.64 -17.20
N SER A 288 -10.62 -9.11 -17.69
CA SER A 288 -10.96 -9.06 -19.12
C SER A 288 -11.17 -7.62 -19.65
N LEU A 289 -11.42 -6.66 -18.76
CA LEU A 289 -11.69 -5.27 -19.11
C LEU A 289 -10.43 -4.39 -19.07
N ILE A 290 -9.35 -4.81 -18.43
CA ILE A 290 -8.10 -4.04 -18.32
C ILE A 290 -7.26 -4.24 -19.59
N LYS A 291 -6.96 -3.14 -20.30
CA LYS A 291 -6.25 -3.15 -21.58
C LYS A 291 -4.79 -2.78 -21.51
#